data_AF-A0A932HF15-F1
#
_entry.id   AF-A0A932HF15-F1
#
_cell.length_a   1.000
_cell.length_b   1.000
_cell.length_c   1.000
_cell.angle_alpha   90.00
_cell.angle_beta   90.00
_cell.angle_gamma   90.00
#
_symmetry.space_group_name_H-M   'P 1'
#
loop_
_entity.id
_entity.type
_entity.pdbx_description
1 polymer ?
#
loop_
_entity_poly.entity_id
_entity_poly.type
_entity_poly.pdbx_seq_one_letter_code
_entity_poly.pdbx_strand_id
1 'polypeptide(L)' 'EIVRVVRLPDVRERMLHEGVEPAGTTPEEFGAYIRSEIAKWTKVVKATGARVD' A
#
# COMPACT_ATOMS: atom_id res chain seq x y z
N GLU A 1 -0.98 -15.83 6.18
CA GLU A 1 -2.18 -15.67 7.03
C GLU A 1 -2.96 -14.39 6.75
N ILE A 2 -2.37 -13.20 6.89
CA ILE A 2 -3.08 -11.91 6.74
C ILE A 2 -3.80 -11.76 5.39
N VAL A 3 -3.16 -12.14 4.28
CA VAL A 3 -3.77 -12.08 2.93
C VAL A 3 -5.05 -12.92 2.82
N ARG A 4 -5.10 -14.04 3.56
CA ARG A 4 -6.29 -14.91 3.61
C ARG A 4 -7.43 -14.21 4.34
N VAL A 5 -7.12 -13.60 5.49
CA VAL A 5 -8.08 -12.93 6.37
C VAL A 5 -8.72 -11.71 5.68
N VAL A 6 -7.92 -10.86 5.02
CA VAL A 6 -8.46 -9.68 4.30
C VAL A 6 -9.31 -10.05 3.07
N ARG A 7 -9.26 -11.31 2.62
CA ARG A 7 -10.10 -11.85 1.55
C ARG A 7 -11.37 -12.52 2.06
N LEU A 8 -11.54 -12.69 3.37
CA LEU A 8 -12.79 -13.18 3.92
C LEU A 8 -13.90 -12.15 3.64
N PRO A 9 -15.10 -12.58 3.22
CA PRO A 9 -16.15 -11.66 2.79
C PRO A 9 -16.55 -10.62 3.86
N ASP A 10 -16.69 -11.07 5.10
CA ASP A 10 -17.05 -10.23 6.25
C ASP A 10 -15.97 -9.19 6.58
N VAL A 11 -14.70 -9.59 6.53
CA VAL A 11 -13.56 -8.69 6.74
C VAL A 11 -13.49 -7.67 5.60
N ARG A 12 -13.64 -8.14 4.35
CA ARG A 12 -13.59 -7.26 3.18
C ARG A 12 -14.72 -6.23 3.19
N GLU A 13 -15.95 -6.64 3.48
CA GLU A 13 -17.11 -5.75 3.58
C GLU A 13 -16.91 -4.69 4.66
N ARG A 14 -16.38 -5.08 5.83
CA ARG A 14 -16.06 -4.14 6.90
C ARG A 14 -15.00 -3.13 6.48
N MET A 15 -13.91 -3.58 5.85
CA MET A 15 -12.84 -2.68 5.39
C MET A 15 -13.38 -1.69 4.35
N LEU A 16 -14.21 -2.14 3.41
CA LEU A 16 -14.84 -1.27 2.42
C LEU A 16 -15.78 -0.25 3.07
N HIS A 17 -16.55 -0.64 4.09
CA HIS A 17 -17.38 0.29 4.86
C HIS A 17 -16.54 1.36 5.58
N GLU A 18 -15.33 1.01 6.01
CA GLU A 18 -14.36 1.93 6.61
C GLU A 18 -13.59 2.76 5.54
N GLY A 19 -13.93 2.63 4.26
CA GLY A 19 -13.29 3.35 3.15
C GLY A 19 -11.93 2.79 2.75
N VAL A 20 -11.58 1.60 3.24
CA VAL A 20 -10.33 0.90 2.94
C VAL A 20 -10.57 -0.12 1.85
N GLU A 21 -9.85 -0.01 0.74
CA GLU A 21 -9.82 -1.05 -0.29
C GLU A 21 -8.69 -2.05 0.04
N PRO A 22 -9.00 -3.27 0.51
CA PRO A 22 -7.97 -4.23 0.88
C PRO A 22 -7.26 -4.77 -0.36
N ALA A 23 -5.98 -4.42 -0.50
CA ALA A 23 -5.10 -5.03 -1.49
C ALA A 23 -4.61 -6.38 -0.97
N GLY A 24 -5.15 -7.47 -1.50
CA GLY A 24 -4.71 -8.83 -1.19
C GLY A 24 -3.46 -9.25 -1.96
N THR A 25 -2.33 -8.55 -1.77
CA THR A 25 -1.08 -8.81 -2.51
C THR A 25 -0.24 -9.93 -1.90
N THR A 26 0.74 -10.44 -2.63
CA THR A 26 1.82 -11.27 -2.05
C THR A 26 2.90 -10.40 -1.39
N PRO A 27 3.76 -10.97 -0.52
CA PRO A 27 4.93 -10.26 0.00
C PRO A 27 5.86 -9.74 -1.10
N GLU A 28 6.04 -10.50 -2.18
CA GLU A 28 6.91 -10.14 -3.31
C GLU A 28 6.35 -8.94 -4.09
N GLU A 29 5.05 -8.96 -4.36
CA GLU A 29 4.32 -7.85 -5.00
C GLU A 29 4.39 -6.59 -4.14
N PHE A 30 4.17 -6.72 -2.83
CA PHE A 30 4.29 -5.60 -1.91
C PHE A 30 5.70 -5.02 -1.87
N GLY A 31 6.72 -5.89 -1.83
CA GLY A 31 8.12 -5.45 -1.90
C GLY A 31 8.45 -4.74 -3.22
N ALA A 32 7.90 -5.19 -4.35
CA ALA A 32 8.05 -4.53 -5.64
C ALA A 32 7.40 -3.14 -5.64
N TYR A 33 6.18 -3.03 -5.09
CA TYR A 33 5.46 -1.76 -4.96
C TYR A 33 6.23 -0.73 -4.12
N ILE A 34 6.77 -1.14 -2.95
CA ILE A 34 7.57 -0.24 -2.11
C ILE A 34 8.81 0.27 -2.86
N ARG A 35 9.51 -0.59 -3.60
CA ARG A 35 10.67 -0.16 -4.41
C ARG A 35 10.28 0.86 -5.49
N SER A 36 9.14 0.67 -6.17
CA SER A 36 8.67 1.62 -7.16
C SER A 36 8.26 2.96 -6.54
N GLU A 37 7.59 2.94 -5.39
CA GLU A 37 7.18 4.15 -4.69
C GLU A 37 8.40 4.93 -4.18
N ILE A 38 9.40 4.26 -3.61
CA ILE A 38 10.65 4.91 -3.21
C ILE A 38 11.30 5.60 -4.42
N ALA A 39 11.41 4.93 -5.56
CA ALA A 39 12.02 5.49 -6.76
C ALA A 39 11.24 6.71 -7.29
N LYS A 40 9.90 6.63 -7.28
CA LYS A 40 9.01 7.73 -7.69
C LYS A 40 9.15 8.93 -6.77
N TRP A 41 8.97 8.75 -5.46
CA TRP A 41 8.98 9.85 -4.50
C TRP A 41 10.37 10.44 -4.28
N THR A 42 11.44 9.66 -4.44
CA THR A 42 12.81 10.19 -4.47
C THR A 42 12.97 11.28 -5.54
N LYS A 43 12.40 11.07 -6.74
CA LYS A 43 12.45 12.08 -7.81
C LYS A 43 11.69 13.34 -7.42
N VAL A 44 10.50 13.18 -6.84
CA VAL A 44 9.65 14.31 -6.41
C VAL A 44 10.34 15.13 -5.31
N VAL A 45 10.90 14.48 -4.29
CA VAL A 45 11.62 15.15 -3.20
C VAL A 45 12.82 15.93 -3.74
N LYS A 46 13.62 15.33 -4.61
CA LYS A 46 14.76 16.02 -5.25
C LYS A 46 14.33 17.21 -6.11
N ALA A 47 13.21 17.10 -6.82
CA ALA A 47 12.70 18.16 -7.67
C ALA A 47 12.09 19.33 -6.89
N THR A 48 11.46 19.06 -5.75
CA THR A 48 10.72 20.06 -4.96
C THR A 48 11.52 20.64 -3.81
N GLY A 49 12.57 19.95 -3.35
CA GLY A 49 13.29 20.30 -2.13
C GLY A 49 12.46 20.08 -0.86
N ALA A 50 11.38 19.29 -0.94
CA ALA A 50 10.56 18.92 0.20
C ALA A 50 11.42 18.24 1.28
N ARG A 51 11.15 18.58 2.55
CA ARG A 51 11.87 18.09 3.72
C ARG A 51 10.81 17.72 4.77
N VAL A 52 11.13 16.77 5.63
CA VAL A 52 10.37 16.55 6.87
C VAL A 52 11.00 17.45 7.94
N ASP A 53 10.15 18.12 8.70
CA ASP A 53 10.55 19.06 9.77
C ASP A 53 11.14 18.33 10.99
#